data_AF-A0A7G8X189-F1
#
_entry.id   AF-A0A7G8X189-F1
#
_cell.length_a   1.000
_cell.length_b   1.000
_cell.length_c   1.000
_cell.angle_alpha   90.00
_cell.angle_beta   90.00
_cell.angle_gamma   90.00
#
_symmetry.space_group_name_H-M   'P 1'
#
loop_
_entity.id
_entity.type
_entity.pdbx_description
1 polymer ?
#
loop_
_entity_poly.entity_id
_entity_poly.type
_entity_poly.pdbx_seq_one_letter_code
_entity_poly.pdbx_strand_id
1 'polypeptide(L)' 'MELNDLLRVAGIGLVIGFLHIFFEQTGRKEFSFFLFFIAYIYITAEMLRFLKIFFTEITEFFQWLSMSV' A
#
# COMPACT_ATOMS: atom_id res chain seq x y z
N MET A 1 4.98 8.30 9.66
CA MET A 1 4.15 7.10 9.36
C MET A 1 5.11 5.93 9.30
N GLU A 2 5.22 5.07 10.33
CA GLU A 2 6.44 4.24 10.41
C GLU A 2 6.21 2.75 10.61
N LEU A 3 5.60 2.31 11.72
CA LEU A 3 5.45 0.86 11.96
C LEU A 3 4.04 0.33 11.72
N ASN A 4 3.02 1.06 12.17
CA ASN A 4 1.64 0.58 12.12
C ASN A 4 1.12 0.46 10.67
N ASP A 5 1.44 1.42 9.81
CA ASP A 5 1.05 1.36 8.40
C ASP A 5 1.80 0.29 7.62
N LEU A 6 3.08 0.08 7.95
CA LEU A 6 3.86 -1.01 7.37
C LEU A 6 3.26 -2.37 7.76
N LEU A 7 2.93 -2.56 9.03
CA LEU A 7 2.27 -3.77 9.54
C LEU A 7 0.89 -3.96 8.91
N ARG A 8 0.12 -2.89 8.69
CA ARG A 8 -1.18 -2.96 8.02
C ARG A 8 -1.03 -3.45 6.58
N VAL A 9 -0.14 -2.85 5.81
CA VAL A 9 0.10 -3.25 4.39
C VAL A 9 0.60 -4.69 4.32
N ALA A 10 1.54 -5.07 5.19
CA ALA A 10 2.05 -6.44 5.27
C ALA A 10 0.96 -7.45 5.65
N GLY A 11 0.12 -7.13 6.63
CA GLY A 11 -1.01 -7.96 7.04
C GLY A 11 -2.04 -8.14 5.94
N ILE A 12 -2.39 -7.08 5.22
CA ILE A 12 -3.31 -7.12 4.07
C ILE A 12 -2.71 -7.98 2.95
N GLY A 13 -1.41 -7.84 2.67
CA GLY A 13 -0.71 -8.69 1.70
C GLY A 13 -0.74 -10.17 2.06
N LEU A 14 -0.58 -10.51 3.34
CA LEU A 14 -0.68 -11.88 3.85
C LEU A 14 -2.10 -12.45 3.67
N VAL A 15 -3.13 -11.68 4.03
CA VAL A 15 -4.54 -12.10 3.87
C VAL A 15 -4.87 -12.34 2.40
N ILE A 16 -4.43 -11.44 1.50
CA ILE A 16 -4.61 -11.59 0.06
C ILE A 16 -3.89 -12.84 -0.45
N GLY A 17 -2.66 -13.09 -0.02
CA GLY A 17 -1.90 -14.29 -0.38
C GLY A 17 -2.61 -15.59 0.04
N PHE A 18 -3.15 -15.64 1.25
CA PHE A 18 -3.92 -16.80 1.71
C PHE A 18 -5.20 -17.01 0.91
N LEU A 19 -5.95 -15.94 0.65
CA LEU A 19 -7.16 -16.01 -0.16
C LEU A 19 -6.86 -16.44 -1.60
N HIS A 20 -5.74 -15.99 -2.16
CA HIS A 20 -5.30 -16.39 -3.50
C HIS A 20 -5.09 -17.91 -3.58
N ILE A 21 -4.29 -18.46 -2.66
CA ILE A 21 -4.03 -19.91 -2.58
C ILE A 21 -5.33 -20.68 -2.38
N PHE A 22 -6.21 -20.19 -1.50
CA PHE A 22 -7.52 -20.81 -1.27
C PHE A 22 -8.35 -20.89 -2.55
N PHE A 23 -8.52 -19.78 -3.28
CA PHE A 23 -9.31 -19.77 -4.51
C PHE A 23 -8.68 -20.61 -5.63
N GLU A 24 -7.35 -20.65 -5.70
CA GLU A 24 -6.63 -21.50 -6.64
C GLU A 24 -6.85 -22.99 -6.36
N GLN A 25 -6.74 -23.41 -5.10
CA GLN A 25 -6.96 -24.80 -4.69
C GLN A 25 -8.42 -25.24 -4.85
N THR A 26 -9.37 -24.32 -4.67
CA THR A 26 -10.81 -24.60 -4.81
C THR A 26 -11.29 -24.57 -6.28
N GLY A 27 -10.38 -24.34 -7.24
CA GLY A 27 -10.70 -24.27 -8.67
C GLY A 27 -11.46 -23.00 -9.10
N ARG A 28 -11.64 -22.04 -8.20
CA ARG A 28 -12.43 -20.80 -8.39
C ARG A 28 -11.55 -19.64 -8.88
N LYS A 29 -10.85 -19.86 -9.99
CA LYS A 29 -9.82 -18.93 -10.50
C LYS A 29 -10.34 -17.52 -10.82
N GLU A 30 -11.62 -17.39 -11.18
CA GLU A 30 -12.25 -16.09 -11.43
C GLU A 30 -12.23 -15.17 -10.20
N PHE A 31 -12.44 -15.73 -9.01
CA PHE A 31 -12.39 -14.97 -7.76
C PHE A 31 -10.96 -14.53 -7.41
N SER A 32 -9.97 -15.31 -7.83
CA SER A 32 -8.56 -14.95 -7.70
C SER A 32 -8.20 -13.71 -8.53
N PHE A 33 -8.78 -13.57 -9.74
CA PHE A 33 -8.63 -12.36 -10.55
C PHE A 33 -9.22 -11.13 -9.85
N PHE A 34 -10.45 -11.22 -9.34
CA PHE A 34 -11.08 -10.10 -8.62
C PHE A 34 -10.32 -9.74 -7.33
N LEU A 35 -9.80 -10.74 -6.62
CA LEU A 35 -8.97 -10.53 -5.44
C LEU A 35 -7.70 -9.72 -5.78
N PHE A 36 -6.99 -10.07 -6.85
CA PHE A 36 -5.84 -9.30 -7.31
C PHE A 36 -6.20 -7.90 -7.79
N PHE A 37 -7.34 -7.74 -8.47
CA PHE A 37 -7.80 -6.42 -8.90
C PHE A 37 -8.01 -5.48 -7.71
N ILE A 38 -8.66 -5.95 -6.65
CA ILE A 38 -8.86 -5.18 -5.41
C ILE A 38 -7.51 -4.91 -4.72
N ALA A 39 -6.63 -5.91 -4.66
CA ALA A 39 -5.29 -5.77 -4.12
C ALA A 39 -4.48 -4.68 -4.84
N TYR A 40 -4.58 -4.64 -6.17
CA TYR A 40 -3.91 -3.65 -6.99
C TYR A 40 -4.41 -2.24 -6.73
N ILE A 41 -5.73 -2.04 -6.63
CA ILE A 41 -6.32 -0.75 -6.27
C ILE A 41 -5.85 -0.30 -4.88
N TYR A 42 -5.85 -1.23 -3.92
CA TYR A 42 -5.40 -0.95 -2.56
C TYR A 42 -3.94 -0.48 -2.53
N ILE A 43 -3.03 -1.22 -3.16
CA ILE A 43 -1.60 -0.85 -3.22
C ILE A 43 -1.41 0.49 -3.94
N THR A 44 -2.14 0.72 -5.03
CA THR A 44 -2.10 1.99 -5.77
C THR A 44 -2.50 3.17 -4.86
N ALA A 45 -3.55 3.01 -4.06
CA ALA A 45 -3.99 4.04 -3.13
C ALA A 45 -2.95 4.30 -2.01
N GLU A 46 -2.33 3.26 -1.47
CA GLU A 46 -1.26 3.41 -0.47
C GLU A 46 -0.02 4.09 -1.07
N MET A 47 0.35 3.77 -2.32
CA MET A 47 1.43 4.45 -3.04
C MET A 47 1.15 5.96 -3.21
N LEU A 48 -0.09 6.34 -3.53
CA LEU A 48 -0.47 7.75 -3.62
C LEU A 48 -0.37 8.47 -2.27
N ARG A 49 -0.74 7.80 -1.17
CA ARG A 49 -0.57 8.37 0.19
C ARG A 49 0.89 8.55 0.53
N PHE A 50 1.73 7.56 0.23
CA PHE A 50 3.17 7.64 0.45
C PHE A 50 3.78 8.78 -0.36
N LEU A 51 3.39 8.92 -1.62
CA LEU A 51 3.84 10.01 -2.48
C LEU A 51 3.46 11.38 -1.90
N LYS A 52 2.24 11.53 -1.39
CA LYS A 52 1.80 12.77 -0.74
C LYS A 52 2.68 13.10 0.47
N ILE A 53 2.91 12.13 1.35
CA ILE A 53 3.76 12.30 2.55
C ILE A 53 5.17 12.71 2.11
N PHE A 54 5.75 12.02 1.14
CA PHE A 54 7.08 12.31 0.62
C PHE A 54 7.20 13.77 0.13
N PHE A 55 6.24 14.25 -0.65
CA PHE A 55 6.25 15.65 -1.09
C PHE A 55 6.03 16.65 0.05
N THR A 56 5.24 16.31 1.07
CA THR A 56 5.08 17.11 2.28
C THR A 56 6.42 17.26 3.00
N GLU A 57 7.11 16.16 3.29
CA GLU A 57 8.42 16.15 3.96
C GLU A 57 9.46 16.97 3.17
N ILE A 58 9.49 16.81 1.83
CA ILE A 58 10.36 17.63 0.97
C ILE A 58 10.04 19.12 1.11
N THR A 59 8.76 19.49 1.10
CA THR A 59 8.35 20.89 1.19
C THR A 59 8.73 21.48 2.54
N GLU A 60 8.51 20.74 3.62
CA GLU A 60 8.89 21.14 4.98
C GLU A 60 10.41 21.32 5.10
N PHE A 61 11.20 20.41 4.50
CA PHE A 61 12.65 20.54 4.45
C PHE A 61 13.10 21.83 3.75
N PHE A 62 12.53 22.13 2.58
CA PHE A 62 12.87 23.37 1.86
C PHE A 62 12.42 24.64 2.60
N GLN A 63 11.27 24.59 3.27
CA GLN A 63 10.82 25.70 4.11
C GLN A 63 11.78 25.94 5.28
N TRP A 64 12.17 24.89 5.99
CA TRP A 64 13.17 24.97 7.04
C TRP A 64 14.50 25.56 6.53
N LEU A 65 14.99 25.08 5.39
CA LEU A 65 16.22 25.58 4.77
C LEU A 65 16.12 27.08 4.49
N SER A 66 14.98 27.54 3.94
CA SER A 66 14.76 28.95 3.60
C SER A 66 14.69 29.89 4.81
N MET A 67 14.32 29.39 5.99
CA MET A 67 14.33 30.18 7.23
C MET A 67 15.71 30.20 7.91
N SER A 68 16.60 29.29 7.53
CA SER A 68 17.96 29.16 8.09
C SER A 68 19.04 29.94 7.32
N VAL A 69 18.71 30.44 6.13
CA VAL A 69 19.55 31.27 5.25
C VAL A 69 19.09 32.73 5.36
#